data_AF-A0A2G9TM12-F1
#
_entry.id   AF-A0A2G9TM12-F1
#
_cell.length_a   1.000
_cell.length_b   1.000
_cell.length_c   1.000
_cell.angle_alpha   90.00
_cell.angle_beta   90.00
_cell.angle_gamma   90.00
#
_symmetry.space_group_name_H-M   'P 1'
#
loop_
_entity.id
_entity.type
_entity.pdbx_description
1 polymer ?
#
loop_
_entity_poly.entity_id
_entity_poly.type
_entity_poly.pdbx_seq_one_letter_code
_entity_poly.pdbx_strand_id
1 'polypeptide(L)'
;ILNEIDEALQKQHQVAKEATAEVRDAISRSRDFVNEENLEAKILEALEHPKVYDFAIDRQGKKYYDPTPVKYQEGVPTRQKGRLFDRTLGVPKASELEEDKHSEELSEASKI
;
A
#
# COMPACT_ATOMS: atom_id res chain seq x y z
N ILE A 1 1.32 -56.02 17.00
CA ILE A 1 -0.01 -55.80 17.61
C ILE A 1 0.02 -54.70 18.68
N LEU A 2 0.53 -54.92 19.91
CA LEU A 2 0.49 -53.86 20.96
C LEU A 2 1.26 -52.58 20.58
N ASN A 3 2.50 -52.71 20.09
CA ASN A 3 3.29 -51.54 19.67
C ASN A 3 2.64 -50.76 18.51
N GLU A 4 1.99 -51.44 17.58
CA GLU A 4 1.29 -50.80 16.45
C GLU A 4 0.04 -50.05 16.92
N ILE A 5 -0.65 -50.57 17.94
CA ILE A 5 -1.78 -49.90 18.60
C ILE A 5 -1.28 -48.65 19.34
N ASP A 6 -0.17 -48.74 20.05
CA ASP A 6 0.43 -47.60 20.76
C ASP A 6 0.86 -46.49 19.79
N GLU A 7 1.50 -46.84 18.66
CA GLU A 7 1.86 -45.88 17.61
C GLU A 7 0.63 -45.22 16.99
N ALA A 8 -0.43 -45.99 16.72
CA ALA A 8 -1.68 -45.45 16.18
C ALA A 8 -2.36 -44.50 17.18
N LEU A 9 -2.41 -44.85 18.46
CA LEU A 9 -2.95 -44.00 19.52
C LEU A 9 -2.14 -42.71 19.67
N GLN A 10 -0.82 -42.78 19.64
CA GLN A 10 0.04 -41.59 19.70
C GLN A 10 -0.21 -40.63 18.54
N LYS A 11 -0.33 -41.15 17.31
CA LYS A 11 -0.67 -40.34 16.12
C LYS A 11 -2.04 -39.68 16.28
N GLN A 12 -3.05 -40.42 16.74
CA GLN A 12 -4.38 -39.86 16.99
C GLN A 12 -4.34 -38.76 18.06
N HIS A 13 -3.57 -38.96 19.14
CA HIS A 13 -3.40 -37.94 20.18
C HIS A 13 -2.68 -36.68 19.68
N GLN A 14 -1.69 -36.82 18.80
CA GLN A 14 -1.01 -35.67 18.18
C GLN A 14 -1.98 -34.87 17.32
N VAL A 15 -2.71 -35.54 16.42
CA VAL A 15 -3.72 -34.89 15.56
C VAL A 15 -4.79 -34.21 16.40
N ALA A 16 -5.28 -34.86 17.45
CA ALA A 16 -6.26 -34.26 18.35
C ALA A 16 -5.71 -33.01 19.07
N LYS A 17 -4.43 -33.01 19.46
CA LYS A 17 -3.79 -31.84 20.09
C LYS A 17 -3.65 -30.68 19.11
N GLU A 18 -3.24 -30.94 17.87
CA GLU A 18 -3.12 -29.92 16.82
C GLU A 18 -4.47 -29.33 16.47
N ALA A 19 -5.48 -30.17 16.21
CA ALA A 19 -6.83 -29.71 15.91
C ALA A 19 -7.44 -28.89 17.06
N THR A 20 -7.20 -29.29 18.32
CA THR A 20 -7.69 -28.50 19.47
C THR A 20 -6.95 -27.18 19.63
N ALA A 21 -5.67 -27.10 19.26
CA ALA A 21 -4.93 -25.85 19.23
C ALA A 21 -5.47 -24.90 18.15
N GLU A 22 -5.67 -25.40 16.92
CA GLU A 22 -6.23 -24.61 15.82
C GLU A 22 -7.60 -24.02 16.15
N VAL A 23 -8.48 -24.81 16.78
CA VAL A 23 -9.80 -24.35 17.21
C VAL A 23 -9.69 -23.23 18.25
N ARG A 24 -8.75 -23.35 19.21
CA ARG A 24 -8.51 -22.29 20.20
C ARG A 24 -8.00 -21.01 19.53
N ASP A 25 -7.10 -21.13 18.58
CA ASP A 25 -6.54 -19.99 17.83
C ASP A 25 -7.59 -19.35 16.89
N ALA A 26 -8.56 -20.13 16.40
CA ALA A 26 -9.69 -19.61 15.66
C ALA A 26 -10.65 -18.82 16.57
N ILE A 27 -10.93 -19.34 17.78
CA ILE A 27 -11.77 -18.65 18.77
C ILE A 27 -11.12 -17.35 19.26
N SER A 28 -9.79 -17.29 19.39
CA SER A 28 -9.13 -16.04 19.73
C SER A 28 -9.25 -15.01 18.61
N ARG A 29 -9.12 -15.43 17.34
CA ARG A 29 -9.26 -14.55 16.16
C ARG A 29 -10.70 -14.10 15.92
N SER A 30 -11.69 -14.92 16.26
CA SER A 30 -13.10 -14.58 16.03
C SER A 30 -13.58 -13.38 16.86
N ARG A 31 -12.85 -13.01 17.92
CA ARG A 31 -13.15 -11.80 18.71
C ARG A 31 -13.01 -10.51 17.90
N ASP A 32 -12.15 -10.50 16.89
CA ASP A 32 -11.87 -9.34 16.06
C ASP A 32 -12.77 -9.28 14.81
N PHE A 33 -13.73 -10.21 14.67
CA PHE A 33 -14.65 -10.22 13.54
C PHE A 33 -15.66 -9.08 13.60
N VAL A 34 -16.06 -8.63 12.40
CA VAL A 34 -17.03 -7.55 12.24
C VAL A 34 -18.44 -8.11 12.43
N ASN A 35 -19.16 -7.54 13.39
CA ASN A 35 -20.58 -7.82 13.64
C ASN A 35 -21.40 -6.56 13.34
N GLU A 36 -22.72 -6.69 13.24
CA GLU A 36 -23.63 -5.56 12.97
C GLU A 36 -23.43 -4.40 13.97
N GLU A 37 -23.21 -4.72 15.25
CA GLU A 37 -22.97 -3.74 16.32
C GLU A 37 -21.63 -3.00 16.17
N ASN A 38 -20.60 -3.66 15.64
CA ASN A 38 -19.22 -3.14 15.56
C ASN A 38 -18.87 -2.61 14.16
N LEU A 39 -19.79 -2.70 13.21
CA LEU A 39 -19.57 -2.43 11.79
C LEU A 39 -19.13 -0.98 11.54
N GLU A 40 -19.88 -0.02 12.06
CA GLU A 40 -19.61 1.40 11.83
C GLU A 40 -18.26 1.82 12.43
N ALA A 41 -17.96 1.37 13.66
CA ALA A 41 -16.70 1.65 14.32
C ALA A 41 -15.50 1.09 13.53
N LYS A 42 -15.61 -0.14 13.02
CA LYS A 42 -14.56 -0.78 12.22
C LYS A 42 -14.35 -0.10 10.87
N ILE A 43 -15.40 0.44 10.26
CA ILE A 43 -15.29 1.23 9.02
C ILE A 43 -14.51 2.52 9.28
N LEU A 44 -14.83 3.25 10.35
CA LEU A 44 -14.13 4.48 10.69
C LEU A 44 -12.65 4.21 11.00
N GLU A 45 -12.36 3.17 11.80
CA GLU A 45 -10.98 2.73 12.09
C GLU A 45 -10.20 2.44 10.80
N ALA A 46 -10.80 1.71 9.86
CA ALA A 46 -10.17 1.36 8.58
C ALA A 46 -9.92 2.58 7.67
N LEU A 47 -10.78 3.60 7.74
CA LEU A 47 -10.60 4.85 6.98
C LEU A 47 -9.55 5.78 7.59
N GLU A 48 -9.32 5.69 8.90
CA GLU A 48 -8.30 6.46 9.60
C GLU A 48 -6.91 5.83 9.51
N HIS A 49 -6.85 4.50 9.54
CA HIS A 49 -5.60 3.73 9.52
C HIS A 49 -5.48 2.90 8.24
N PRO A 50 -5.08 3.50 7.10
CA PRO A 50 -4.82 2.74 5.89
C PRO A 50 -3.68 1.75 6.14
N LYS A 51 -3.72 0.59 5.47
CA LYS A 51 -2.66 -0.41 5.55
C LYS A 51 -2.26 -0.84 4.15
N VAL A 52 -0.97 -0.74 3.84
CA VAL A 52 -0.39 -1.14 2.54
C VAL A 52 0.38 -2.44 2.75
N TYR A 53 0.11 -3.43 1.91
CA TYR A 53 0.77 -4.73 1.94
C TYR A 53 1.85 -4.87 0.86
N ASP A 54 2.00 -3.88 0.00
CA ASP A 54 3.06 -3.83 -1.00
C ASP A 54 4.41 -3.68 -0.30
N PHE A 55 5.39 -4.47 -0.72
CA PHE A 55 6.76 -4.37 -0.24
C PHE A 55 7.74 -4.72 -1.34
N ALA A 56 8.91 -4.07 -1.31
CA ALA A 56 10.03 -4.43 -2.18
C ALA A 56 11.03 -5.30 -1.43
N ILE A 57 11.72 -6.18 -2.15
CA ILE A 57 12.79 -7.03 -1.60
C ILE A 57 14.06 -6.86 -2.45
N ASP A 58 15.21 -6.74 -1.79
CA ASP A 58 16.54 -6.75 -2.40
C ASP A 58 16.88 -8.12 -3.02
N ARG A 59 17.91 -8.17 -3.87
CA ARG A 59 18.46 -9.44 -4.40
C ARG A 59 18.98 -10.41 -3.31
N GLN A 60 19.23 -9.89 -2.10
CA GLN A 60 19.63 -10.67 -0.92
C GLN A 60 18.43 -11.16 -0.09
N GLY A 61 17.18 -10.88 -0.49
CA GLY A 61 15.99 -11.29 0.25
C GLY A 61 15.60 -10.35 1.40
N LYS A 62 16.22 -9.17 1.52
CA LYS A 62 15.89 -8.20 2.57
C LYS A 62 14.72 -7.33 2.12
N LYS A 63 13.73 -7.15 2.99
CA LYS A 63 12.60 -6.25 2.74
C LYS A 63 13.06 -4.79 2.89
N TYR A 64 12.77 -3.96 1.89
CA TYR A 64 12.95 -2.51 1.96
C TYR A 64 12.00 -1.89 3.00
N TYR A 65 12.42 -0.78 3.60
CA TYR A 65 11.60 -0.06 4.58
C TYR A 65 10.42 0.63 3.88
N ASP A 66 9.21 0.28 4.29
CA ASP A 66 7.98 0.94 3.86
C ASP A 66 7.54 1.94 4.95
N PRO A 67 7.42 3.24 4.64
CA PRO A 67 6.92 4.21 5.61
C PRO A 67 5.45 3.92 5.97
N THR A 68 5.03 4.34 7.16
CA THR A 68 3.63 4.18 7.58
C THR A 68 2.72 4.95 6.61
N PRO A 69 1.72 4.29 6.01
CA PRO A 69 0.80 4.95 5.09
C PRO A 69 0.00 6.02 5.83
N VAL A 70 -0.13 7.18 5.19
CA VAL A 70 -0.85 8.35 5.73
C VAL A 70 -2.12 8.56 4.90
N LYS A 71 -3.22 8.91 5.56
CA LYS A 71 -4.52 9.17 4.92
C LYS A 71 -4.48 10.32 3.92
N TYR A 72 -3.74 11.39 4.24
CA TYR A 72 -3.58 12.56 3.39
C TYR A 72 -2.11 12.71 3.00
N GLN A 73 -1.84 13.07 1.75
CA GLN A 73 -0.52 13.54 1.36
C GLN A 73 -0.36 14.96 1.93
N GLU A 74 0.33 15.07 3.06
CA GLU A 74 0.67 16.37 3.65
C GLU A 74 1.76 17.04 2.79
N GLY A 75 1.56 18.32 2.45
CA GLY A 75 2.53 19.13 1.70
C GLY A 75 1.90 19.93 0.55
N VAL A 76 2.76 20.56 -0.26
CA VAL A 76 2.32 21.23 -1.49
C VAL A 76 2.02 20.14 -2.52
N PRO A 77 0.80 20.10 -3.10
CA PRO A 77 0.48 19.14 -4.15
C PRO A 77 1.58 19.14 -5.20
N THR A 78 2.06 17.96 -5.57
CA THR A 78 3.05 17.86 -6.65
C THR A 78 2.45 18.55 -7.87
N ARG A 79 3.03 19.69 -8.28
CA ARG A 79 2.61 20.34 -9.51
C ARG A 79 2.81 19.30 -10.59
N GLN A 80 1.70 18.81 -11.15
CA GLN A 80 1.71 17.93 -12.29
C GLN A 80 2.30 18.73 -13.45
N LYS A 81 3.63 18.78 -13.53
CA LYS A 81 4.28 19.08 -14.80
C LYS A 81 3.84 17.91 -15.66
N GLY A 82 2.94 18.18 -16.62
CA GLY A 82 2.47 17.18 -17.57
C GLY A 82 3.67 16.39 -18.11
N ARG A 83 3.41 15.21 -18.69
CA ARG A 83 4.48 14.48 -19.36
C ARG A 83 5.16 15.48 -20.30
N LEU A 84 6.49 15.63 -20.21
CA LEU A 84 7.25 16.56 -21.06
C LEU A 84 6.95 16.39 -22.56
N PHE A 85 6.30 15.28 -22.92
CA PHE A 85 5.96 14.83 -24.26
C PHE A 85 4.47 15.00 -24.64
N ASP A 86 3.58 15.49 -23.77
CA ASP A 86 2.22 15.90 -24.17
C ASP A 86 2.21 17.20 -25.01
N ARG A 87 3.41 17.69 -25.38
CA ARG A 87 3.65 18.73 -26.39
C ARG A 87 3.58 18.21 -27.83
N THR A 88 3.01 17.04 -28.08
CA THR A 88 2.83 16.55 -29.45
C THR A 88 1.35 16.54 -29.84
N LEU A 89 1.03 17.42 -30.79
CA LEU A 89 -0.18 17.48 -31.62
C LEU A 89 -1.36 18.29 -31.07
N GLY A 90 -1.14 19.58 -30.80
CA GLY A 90 -2.21 20.58 -30.66
C GLY A 90 -1.66 21.96 -31.01
N VAL A 91 -2.27 22.62 -31.99
CA VAL A 91 -1.89 23.94 -32.53
C VAL A 91 -1.57 24.93 -31.40
N PRO A 92 -0.42 25.65 -31.44
CA PRO A 92 -0.06 26.62 -30.41
C PRO A 92 -1.15 27.70 -30.33
N LYS A 93 -1.66 27.94 -29.13
CA LYS A 93 -2.54 29.08 -28.86
C LYS A 93 -1.70 30.36 -28.90
N ALA A 94 -2.22 31.41 -29.53
CA ALA A 94 -1.53 32.68 -29.75
C ALA A 94 -0.97 33.34 -28.46
N SER A 95 -1.43 32.97 -27.28
CA SER A 95 -0.90 33.45 -26.00
C SER A 95 0.52 32.96 -25.69
N GLU A 96 0.92 31.79 -26.20
CA GLU A 96 2.26 31.21 -25.97
C GLU A 96 3.34 31.90 -26.82
N LEU A 97 2.96 32.46 -27.97
CA LEU A 97 3.87 33.21 -28.85
C LEU A 97 4.33 34.55 -28.23
N GLU A 98 3.53 35.15 -27.35
CA GLU A 98 3.89 36.38 -26.64
C GLU A 98 4.79 36.09 -25.44
N GLU A 99 4.60 34.95 -24.76
CA GLU A 99 5.46 34.52 -23.64
C GLU A 99 6.86 34.11 -24.12
N ASP A 100 6.96 33.42 -25.26
CA ASP A 100 8.24 33.02 -25.84
C ASP A 100 9.04 34.25 -26.32
N LYS A 101 8.40 35.23 -26.98
CA LYS A 101 9.06 36.49 -27.38
C LYS A 101 9.54 37.31 -26.18
N HIS A 102 8.73 37.42 -25.13
CA HIS A 102 9.12 38.12 -23.92
C HIS A 102 10.30 37.42 -23.20
N SER A 103 10.41 36.10 -23.31
CA SER A 103 11.53 35.35 -22.75
C SER A 103 12.82 35.52 -23.58
N GLU A 104 12.72 35.62 -24.90
CA GLU A 104 13.85 35.88 -25.80
C GLU A 104 14.40 37.30 -25.62
N GLU A 105 13.53 38.32 -25.55
CA GLU A 105 13.91 39.72 -25.33
C GLU A 105 14.63 39.94 -23.99
N LEU A 106 14.18 39.28 -22.91
CA LEU A 106 14.86 39.32 -21.61
C LEU A 106 16.24 38.65 -21.66
N SER A 107 16.40 37.61 -22.47
CA SER A 107 17.68 36.90 -22.63
C SER A 107 18.70 37.70 -23.44
N GLU A 108 18.23 38.52 -24.37
CA GLU A 108 19.05 39.40 -25.21
C GLU A 108 19.47 40.66 -24.44
N ALA A 109 18.55 41.24 -23.67
CA ALA A 109 18.84 42.37 -22.78
C ALA A 109 19.85 42.02 -21.67
N SER A 110 19.95 40.75 -21.28
CA SER A 110 20.92 40.28 -20.27
C SER A 110 22.33 40.02 -20.83
N LYS A 111 22.55 40.15 -22.14
CA LYS A 111 23.84 39.90 -22.82
C LYS A 111 24.63 41.18 -23.14
N ILE A 112 24.12 42.35 -22.76
CA ILE A 112 24.83 43.65 -22.81
C ILE A 112 25.29 43.99 -21.40
#